data_AF-L7UMU5-F1
#
_entry.id   AF-L7UMU5-F1
#
_cell.length_a   1.000
_cell.length_b   1.000
_cell.length_c   1.000
_cell.angle_alpha   90.00
_cell.angle_beta   90.00
_cell.angle_gamma   90.00
#
_symmetry.space_group_name_H-M   'P 1'
#
loop_
_entity.id
_entity.type
_entity.pdbx_description
1 polymer ?
#
loop_
_entity_poly.entity_id
_entity_poly.type
_entity_poly.pdbx_seq_one_letter_code
_entity_poly.pdbx_strand_id
1 'polypeptide(L)'
;MVEGMGGPFDILVEEHHALEERFARLVSSAEPEPLSAQRELLALLRQHMWLEERCLQPWVARVEGRHRARRLAEESLAMRELMDELEELTPGSADWLARVLALEDLWVAHFQEEERALLPRLTTVLDPQEQQVLSLELTRARNALRARGHAGH
;
A
#
# COMPACT_ATOMS: atom_id res chain seq x y z
N MET A 1 -22.61 13.42 -1.84
CA MET A 1 -21.63 13.70 -0.78
C MET A 1 -21.64 12.47 0.11
N VAL A 2 -20.68 11.55 -0.09
CA VAL A 2 -20.62 10.33 0.73
C VAL A 2 -19.78 10.71 1.95
N GLU A 3 -20.48 10.93 3.05
CA GLU A 3 -19.93 11.23 4.36
C GLU A 3 -19.16 10.01 4.89
N GLY A 4 -18.07 10.26 5.61
CA GLY A 4 -17.20 9.24 6.20
C GLY A 4 -17.96 8.37 7.21
N MET A 5 -18.41 7.21 6.74
CA MET A 5 -18.87 6.11 7.57
C MET A 5 -17.76 5.07 7.65
N GLY A 6 -17.04 5.09 8.78
CA GLY A 6 -16.00 4.15 9.21
C GLY A 6 -16.15 2.72 8.68
N GLY A 7 -15.61 2.43 7.50
CA GLY A 7 -15.59 1.10 6.91
C GLY A 7 -14.43 0.28 7.47
N PRO A 8 -14.49 -1.07 7.40
CA PRO A 8 -13.41 -1.93 7.91
C PRO A 8 -12.07 -1.69 7.20
N PHE A 9 -12.08 -1.02 6.05
CA PHE A 9 -10.94 -0.79 5.17
C PHE A 9 -10.47 0.66 5.11
N ASP A 10 -11.09 1.59 5.86
CA ASP A 10 -10.74 3.02 5.79
C ASP A 10 -9.26 3.27 6.08
N ILE A 11 -8.67 2.45 6.95
CA ILE A 11 -7.23 2.50 7.25
C ILE A 11 -6.36 2.31 6.00
N LEU A 12 -6.75 1.41 5.09
CA LEU A 12 -6.00 1.15 3.86
C LEU A 12 -6.19 2.31 2.87
N VAL A 13 -7.43 2.78 2.70
CA VAL A 13 -7.74 3.93 1.83
C VAL A 13 -7.02 5.21 2.29
N GLU A 14 -6.96 5.44 3.60
CA GLU A 14 -6.14 6.52 4.19
C GLU A 14 -4.65 6.38 3.85
N GLU A 15 -4.11 5.15 3.86
CA GLU A 15 -2.73 4.88 3.46
C GLU A 15 -2.51 5.10 1.96
N HIS A 16 -3.45 4.68 1.10
CA HIS A 16 -3.38 4.89 -0.34
C HIS A 16 -3.27 6.37 -0.68
N HIS A 17 -4.20 7.20 -0.19
CA HIS A 17 -4.17 8.64 -0.43
C HIS A 17 -2.87 9.29 0.08
N ALA A 18 -2.41 8.89 1.26
CA ALA A 18 -1.16 9.40 1.83
C ALA A 18 0.08 9.00 1.01
N LEU A 19 0.06 7.83 0.36
CA LEU A 19 1.13 7.34 -0.51
C LEU A 19 1.08 8.01 -1.89
N GLU A 20 -0.11 8.14 -2.49
CA GLU A 20 -0.31 8.87 -3.75
C GLU A 20 0.18 10.32 -3.65
N GLU A 21 -0.16 11.01 -2.56
CA GLU A 21 0.33 12.38 -2.33
C GLU A 21 1.87 12.44 -2.23
N ARG A 22 2.50 11.41 -1.66
CA ARG A 22 3.98 11.34 -1.55
C ARG A 22 4.61 11.08 -2.91
N PHE A 23 4.04 10.18 -3.71
CA PHE A 23 4.46 9.99 -5.10
C PHE A 23 4.35 11.29 -5.88
N ALA A 24 3.19 11.94 -5.85
CA ALA A 24 2.94 13.20 -6.56
C ALA A 24 3.94 14.30 -6.18
N ARG A 25 4.26 14.44 -4.88
CA ARG A 25 5.31 15.38 -4.43
C ARG A 25 6.68 15.01 -4.98
N LEU A 26 7.00 13.73 -4.99
CA LEU A 26 8.30 13.24 -5.44
C LEU A 26 8.55 13.46 -6.94
N VAL A 27 7.52 13.28 -7.77
CA VAL A 27 7.63 13.39 -9.23
C VAL A 27 7.33 14.79 -9.77
N SER A 28 6.50 15.57 -9.08
CA SER A 28 6.07 16.90 -9.55
C SER A 28 6.93 18.05 -9.02
N SER A 29 7.82 17.81 -8.05
CA SER A 29 8.63 18.88 -7.48
C SER A 29 9.67 19.39 -8.47
N ALA A 30 9.74 20.72 -8.61
CA ALA A 30 10.76 21.39 -9.44
C ALA A 30 12.18 21.22 -8.86
N GLU A 31 12.28 20.96 -7.55
CA GLU A 31 13.51 20.63 -6.86
C GLU A 31 13.45 19.17 -6.37
N PRO A 32 14.54 18.40 -6.49
CA PRO A 32 14.55 17.01 -6.02
C PRO A 32 14.22 16.94 -4.53
N GLU A 33 13.21 16.13 -4.17
CA GLU A 33 12.91 15.88 -2.76
C GLU A 33 14.14 15.28 -2.05
N PRO A 34 14.34 15.60 -0.75
CA PRO A 34 15.44 15.05 0.02
C PRO A 34 15.51 13.53 -0.06
N LEU A 35 16.72 12.97 -0.06
CA LEU A 35 16.95 11.52 -0.01
C LEU A 35 16.18 10.83 1.12
N SER A 36 15.99 11.51 2.25
CA SER A 36 15.20 11.01 3.37
C SER A 36 13.73 10.80 3.01
N ALA A 37 13.12 11.70 2.23
CA ALA A 37 11.73 11.59 1.80
C ALA A 37 11.53 10.42 0.81
N GLN A 38 12.51 10.19 -0.07
CA GLN A 38 12.52 9.06 -0.99
C GLN A 38 12.59 7.73 -0.26
N ARG A 39 13.52 7.61 0.69
CA ARG A 39 13.66 6.41 1.53
C ARG A 39 12.44 6.19 2.43
N GLU A 40 11.86 7.27 2.93
CA GLU A 40 10.62 7.21 3.71
C GLU A 40 9.47 6.66 2.87
N LEU A 41 9.30 7.10 1.62
CA LEU A 41 8.28 6.56 0.71
C LEU A 41 8.46 5.05 0.51
N LEU A 42 9.66 4.58 0.16
CA LEU A 42 9.92 3.14 -0.01
C LEU A 42 9.64 2.35 1.28
N ALA A 43 10.01 2.89 2.44
CA ALA A 43 9.71 2.26 3.73
C ALA A 43 8.20 2.18 4.00
N LEU A 44 7.44 3.23 3.69
CA LEU A 44 5.99 3.26 3.85
C LEU A 44 5.28 2.28 2.90
N LEU A 45 5.74 2.19 1.64
CA LEU A 45 5.22 1.21 0.68
C LEU A 45 5.42 -0.22 1.19
N ARG A 46 6.62 -0.56 1.67
CA ARG A 46 6.89 -1.87 2.27
C ARG A 46 6.03 -2.15 3.50
N GLN A 47 5.78 -1.15 4.34
CA GLN A 47 4.90 -1.28 5.51
C GLN A 47 3.45 -1.56 5.11
N HIS A 48 2.96 -0.86 4.09
CA HIS A 48 1.63 -1.03 3.54
C HIS A 48 1.44 -2.42 2.92
N MET A 49 2.38 -2.89 2.08
CA MET A 49 2.36 -4.27 1.56
C MET A 49 2.32 -5.31 2.67
N TRP A 50 3.15 -5.14 3.70
CA TRP A 50 3.18 -6.07 4.83
C TRP A 50 1.84 -6.11 5.55
N LEU A 51 1.15 -4.97 5.66
CA LEU A 51 -0.17 -4.89 6.28
C LEU A 51 -1.20 -5.67 5.44
N GLU A 52 -1.22 -5.47 4.13
CA GLU A 52 -2.11 -6.21 3.21
C GLU A 52 -1.83 -7.71 3.22
N GLU A 53 -0.59 -8.13 3.11
CA GLU A 53 -0.21 -9.55 3.11
C GLU A 53 -0.59 -10.25 4.42
N ARG A 54 -0.39 -9.55 5.54
CA ARG A 54 -0.69 -10.09 6.86
C ARG A 54 -2.19 -10.15 7.14
N CYS A 55 -2.91 -9.07 6.82
CA CYS A 55 -4.27 -8.87 7.28
C CYS A 55 -5.29 -9.10 6.17
N LEU A 56 -5.06 -8.63 4.95
CA LEU A 56 -6.04 -8.65 3.86
C LEU A 56 -5.99 -9.95 3.04
N GLN A 57 -4.80 -10.39 2.64
CA GLN A 57 -4.59 -11.52 1.74
C GLN A 57 -5.22 -12.84 2.22
N PRO A 58 -5.25 -13.19 3.52
CA PRO A 58 -5.97 -14.37 3.99
C PRO A 58 -7.47 -14.34 3.65
N TRP A 59 -8.10 -13.17 3.74
CA TRP A 59 -9.51 -12.98 3.38
C TRP A 59 -9.70 -13.05 1.87
N VAL A 60 -8.79 -12.47 1.08
CA VAL A 60 -8.83 -12.60 -0.38
C VAL A 60 -8.73 -14.07 -0.80
N ALA A 61 -7.79 -14.83 -0.23
CA ALA A 61 -7.65 -16.25 -0.53
C ALA A 61 -8.91 -17.06 -0.20
N ARG A 62 -9.63 -16.67 0.86
CA ARG A 62 -10.89 -17.28 1.26
C ARG A 62 -12.07 -16.90 0.35
N VAL A 63 -12.18 -15.63 -0.05
CA VAL A 63 -13.33 -15.08 -0.78
C VAL A 63 -13.19 -15.22 -2.30
N GLU A 64 -12.02 -14.87 -2.84
CA GLU A 64 -11.73 -14.85 -4.29
C GLU A 64 -10.95 -16.11 -4.74
N GLY A 65 -10.52 -16.94 -3.79
CA GLY A 65 -9.83 -18.19 -4.04
C GLY A 65 -8.32 -18.04 -4.27
N ARG A 66 -7.65 -19.20 -4.30
CA ARG A 66 -6.18 -19.29 -4.38
C ARG A 66 -5.58 -18.68 -5.64
N HIS A 67 -6.32 -18.68 -6.76
CA HIS A 67 -5.84 -18.08 -8.00
C HIS A 67 -5.70 -16.56 -7.88
N ARG A 68 -6.71 -15.85 -7.34
CA ARG A 68 -6.62 -14.40 -7.13
C ARG A 68 -5.53 -14.05 -6.12
N ALA A 69 -5.46 -14.79 -5.01
CA ALA A 69 -4.42 -14.59 -4.00
C ALA A 69 -3.00 -14.77 -4.55
N ARG A 70 -2.80 -15.72 -5.48
CA ARG A 70 -1.53 -15.91 -6.18
C ARG A 70 -1.19 -14.71 -7.08
N ARG A 71 -2.15 -14.20 -7.85
CA ARG A 71 -1.91 -13.01 -8.69
C ARG A 71 -1.51 -11.79 -7.85
N LEU A 72 -2.19 -11.55 -6.74
CA LEU A 72 -1.81 -10.46 -5.82
C LEU A 72 -0.38 -10.66 -5.29
N ALA A 73 0.02 -11.89 -4.95
CA ALA A 73 1.38 -12.17 -4.52
C ALA A 73 2.43 -11.91 -5.63
N GLU A 74 2.09 -12.19 -6.89
CA GLU A 74 2.93 -11.89 -8.05
C GLU A 74 3.05 -10.37 -8.30
N GLU A 75 1.93 -9.63 -8.17
CA GLU A 75 1.91 -8.16 -8.23
C GLU A 75 2.78 -7.55 -7.11
N SER A 76 2.64 -8.02 -5.87
CA SER A 76 3.47 -7.60 -4.75
C SER A 76 4.95 -7.97 -4.93
N LEU A 77 5.28 -9.08 -5.60
CA LEU A 77 6.68 -9.40 -5.91
C LEU A 77 7.27 -8.35 -6.88
N ALA A 78 6.56 -8.03 -7.96
CA ALA A 78 7.03 -7.05 -8.95
C ALA A 78 7.24 -5.65 -8.33
N MET A 79 6.34 -5.22 -7.43
CA MET A 79 6.52 -3.95 -6.71
C MET A 79 7.75 -3.97 -5.79
N ARG A 80 8.02 -5.09 -5.11
CA ARG A 80 9.24 -5.23 -4.28
C ARG A 80 10.51 -5.16 -5.10
N GLU A 81 10.57 -5.86 -6.23
CA GLU A 81 11.72 -5.83 -7.13
C GLU A 81 12.02 -4.40 -7.58
N LEU A 82 10.99 -3.63 -7.96
CA LEU A 82 11.17 -2.22 -8.32
C LEU A 82 11.66 -1.34 -7.17
N MET A 83 11.17 -1.57 -5.95
CA MET A 83 11.67 -0.85 -4.77
C MET A 83 13.12 -1.20 -4.45
N ASP A 84 13.51 -2.47 -4.61
CA ASP A 84 14.89 -2.93 -4.41
C ASP A 84 15.81 -2.29 -5.48
N GLU A 85 15.40 -2.28 -6.74
CA GLU A 85 16.15 -1.61 -7.82
C GLU A 85 16.32 -0.10 -7.56
N LEU A 86 15.30 0.58 -7.04
CA LEU A 86 15.37 2.00 -6.67
C LEU A 86 16.40 2.29 -5.56
N GLU A 87 16.67 1.34 -4.67
CA GLU A 87 17.70 1.46 -3.64
C GLU A 87 19.11 1.32 -4.20
N GLU A 88 19.28 0.66 -5.35
CA GLU A 88 20.57 0.49 -6.03
C GLU A 88 20.91 1.64 -7.00
N LEU A 89 19.88 2.32 -7.51
CA LEU A 89 20.03 3.44 -8.44
C LEU A 89 20.45 4.73 -7.74
N THR A 90 21.17 5.59 -8.46
CA THR A 90 21.52 6.93 -7.94
C THR A 90 20.27 7.80 -7.89
N PRO A 91 19.87 8.29 -6.70
CA PRO A 91 18.72 9.16 -6.54
C PRO A 91 18.76 10.39 -7.45
N GLY A 92 17.64 10.68 -8.10
CA GLY A 92 17.53 11.82 -9.03
C GLY A 92 18.21 11.64 -10.38
N SER A 93 18.85 10.50 -10.65
CA SER A 93 19.29 10.15 -12.01
C SER A 93 18.08 9.88 -12.93
N ALA A 94 18.31 9.94 -14.25
CA ALA A 94 17.24 9.68 -15.23
C ALA A 94 16.66 8.26 -15.09
N ASP A 95 17.52 7.26 -14.86
CA ASP A 95 17.10 5.87 -14.66
C ASP A 95 16.29 5.72 -13.37
N TRP A 96 16.70 6.39 -12.30
CA TRP A 96 15.97 6.42 -11.04
C TRP A 96 14.58 7.04 -11.20
N LEU A 97 14.49 8.20 -11.88
CA LEU A 97 13.21 8.86 -12.13
C LEU A 97 12.27 7.98 -12.97
N ALA A 98 12.80 7.34 -14.01
CA ALA A 98 12.02 6.40 -14.83
C ALA A 98 11.49 5.22 -14.00
N ARG A 99 12.28 4.72 -13.05
CA ARG A 99 11.86 3.63 -12.14
C ARG A 99 10.83 4.08 -11.10
N VAL A 100 10.94 5.31 -10.57
CA VAL A 100 9.93 5.89 -9.68
C VAL A 100 8.60 6.07 -10.39
N LEU A 101 8.58 6.59 -11.61
CA LEU A 101 7.35 6.75 -12.40
C LEU A 101 6.69 5.39 -12.68
N ALA A 102 7.48 4.39 -13.05
CA ALA A 102 6.96 3.03 -13.23
C ALA A 102 6.40 2.42 -11.92
N LEU A 103 7.03 2.71 -10.78
CA LEU A 103 6.55 2.28 -9.47
C LEU A 103 5.25 3.01 -9.09
N GLU A 104 5.17 4.32 -9.31
CA GLU A 104 3.96 5.12 -9.11
C GLU A 104 2.78 4.57 -9.91
N ASP A 105 2.96 4.32 -11.21
CA ASP A 105 1.92 3.77 -12.08
C ASP A 105 1.37 2.44 -11.55
N LEU A 106 2.24 1.54 -11.07
CA LEU A 106 1.85 0.26 -10.52
C LEU A 106 1.08 0.40 -9.20
N TRP A 107 1.53 1.28 -8.31
CA TRP A 107 0.87 1.51 -7.03
C TRP A 107 -0.49 2.20 -7.19
N VAL A 108 -0.58 3.20 -8.06
CA VAL A 108 -1.86 3.85 -8.38
C VAL A 108 -2.83 2.86 -9.01
N ALA A 109 -2.37 1.99 -9.91
CA ALA A 109 -3.21 0.93 -10.47
C ALA A 109 -3.68 -0.06 -9.40
N HIS A 110 -2.80 -0.46 -8.48
CA HIS A 110 -3.10 -1.32 -7.33
C HIS A 110 -4.17 -0.71 -6.42
N PHE A 111 -3.96 0.52 -5.94
CA PHE A 111 -4.92 1.22 -5.08
C PHE A 111 -6.30 1.32 -5.75
N GLN A 112 -6.33 1.65 -7.04
CA GLN A 112 -7.58 1.75 -7.80
C GLN A 112 -8.30 0.41 -7.95
N GLU A 113 -7.58 -0.69 -8.21
CA GLU A 113 -8.16 -2.03 -8.28
C GLU A 113 -8.71 -2.44 -6.90
N GLU A 114 -7.98 -2.15 -5.83
CA GLU A 114 -8.43 -2.48 -4.50
C GLU A 114 -9.68 -1.71 -4.10
N GLU A 115 -9.66 -0.38 -4.22
CA GLU A 115 -10.75 0.49 -3.83
C GLU A 115 -12.02 0.31 -4.67
N ARG A 116 -11.87 0.04 -5.97
CA ARG A 116 -13.02 -0.09 -6.88
C ARG A 116 -13.57 -1.50 -6.97
N ALA A 117 -12.74 -2.52 -6.75
CA ALA A 117 -13.15 -3.91 -6.93
C ALA A 117 -12.98 -4.74 -5.66
N LEU A 118 -11.77 -4.84 -5.10
CA LEU A 118 -11.49 -5.79 -4.02
C LEU A 118 -12.20 -5.45 -2.70
N LEU A 119 -12.02 -4.23 -2.19
CA LEU A 119 -12.57 -3.81 -0.90
C LEU A 119 -14.10 -3.76 -0.90
N PRO A 120 -14.79 -3.24 -1.94
CA PRO A 120 -16.24 -3.33 -2.03
C PRO A 120 -16.74 -4.77 -2.07
N ARG A 121 -16.02 -5.65 -2.78
CA ARG A 121 -16.35 -7.06 -2.90
C ARG A 121 -16.23 -7.78 -1.55
N LEU A 122 -15.15 -7.54 -0.81
CA LEU A 122 -14.98 -8.06 0.55
C LEU A 122 -16.07 -7.53 1.48
N THR A 123 -16.36 -6.23 1.45
CA THR A 123 -17.44 -5.62 2.24
C THR A 123 -18.80 -6.28 1.98
N THR A 124 -19.05 -6.72 0.75
CA THR A 124 -20.30 -7.38 0.37
C THR A 124 -20.38 -8.84 0.84
N VAL A 125 -19.24 -9.54 0.88
CA VAL A 125 -19.19 -10.99 1.21
C VAL A 125 -19.02 -11.25 2.70
N LEU A 126 -18.20 -10.45 3.37
CA LEU A 126 -17.90 -10.62 4.78
C LEU A 126 -19.12 -10.22 5.62
N ASP A 127 -19.46 -11.04 6.62
CA ASP A 127 -20.48 -10.65 7.58
C ASP A 127 -19.98 -9.51 8.51
N PRO A 128 -20.86 -8.82 9.25
CA PRO A 128 -20.45 -7.70 10.10
C PRO A 128 -19.42 -8.06 11.17
N GLN A 129 -19.43 -9.31 11.69
CA GLN A 129 -18.46 -9.76 12.69
C GLN A 129 -17.09 -9.99 12.02
N GLU A 130 -17.05 -10.62 10.86
CA GLU A 130 -15.83 -10.79 10.06
C GLU A 130 -15.20 -9.44 9.67
N GLN A 131 -16.02 -8.47 9.26
CA GLN A 131 -15.56 -7.11 8.97
C GLN A 131 -14.95 -6.43 10.20
N GLN A 132 -15.57 -6.59 11.37
CA GLN A 132 -15.05 -6.03 12.61
C GLN A 132 -13.73 -6.69 13.03
N VAL A 133 -13.58 -8.00 12.84
CA VAL A 133 -12.32 -8.72 13.09
C VAL A 133 -11.22 -8.17 12.20
N LEU A 134 -11.46 -8.06 10.90
CA LEU A 134 -10.48 -7.54 9.94
C LEU A 134 -10.08 -6.09 10.25
N SER A 135 -11.03 -5.22 10.55
CA SER A 135 -10.76 -3.84 10.95
C SER A 135 -9.87 -3.77 12.20
N LEU A 136 -10.13 -4.62 13.20
CA LEU A 136 -9.34 -4.68 14.42
C LEU A 136 -7.92 -5.22 14.16
N GLU A 137 -7.78 -6.23 13.30
CA GLU A 137 -6.48 -6.77 12.87
C GLU A 137 -5.64 -5.72 12.17
N LEU A 138 -6.20 -5.01 11.18
CA LEU A 138 -5.56 -3.90 10.47
C LEU A 138 -5.12 -2.81 11.45
N THR A 139 -6.02 -2.37 12.33
CA THR A 139 -5.73 -1.34 13.34
C THR A 139 -4.57 -1.74 14.24
N ARG A 140 -4.58 -2.97 14.76
CA ARG A 140 -3.53 -3.48 15.65
C ARG A 140 -2.19 -3.60 14.93
N ALA A 141 -2.20 -4.15 13.71
CA ALA A 141 -1.00 -4.33 12.91
C ALA A 141 -0.35 -2.98 12.55
N ARG A 142 -1.15 -2.00 12.09
CA ARG A 142 -0.68 -0.63 11.81
C ARG A 142 -0.10 0.05 13.05
N ASN A 143 -0.78 -0.04 14.18
CA ASN A 143 -0.30 0.57 15.42
C ASN A 143 1.03 -0.07 15.88
N ALA A 144 1.19 -1.39 15.71
CA ALA A 144 2.44 -2.07 16.02
C ALA A 144 3.58 -1.63 15.09
N LEU A 145 3.32 -1.42 13.80
CA LEU A 145 4.30 -0.85 12.86
C LEU A 145 4.73 0.55 13.28
N ARG A 146 3.77 1.43 13.59
CA ARG A 146 4.05 2.81 14.03
C ARG A 146 4.88 2.85 15.30
N ALA A 147 4.57 1.99 16.28
CA ALA A 147 5.34 1.91 17.53
C ALA A 147 6.79 1.46 17.31
N ARG A 148 7.03 0.55 16.35
CA ARG A 148 8.38 0.10 15.98
C ARG A 148 9.17 1.18 15.25
N GLY A 149 8.52 1.95 14.38
CA GLY A 149 9.15 3.09 13.69
C GLY A 149 9.58 4.20 14.65
N HIS A 150 8.81 4.46 15.72
CA HIS A 150 9.13 5.48 16.72
C HIS A 150 10.20 5.04 17.74
N ALA A 151 10.44 3.73 17.92
CA ALA A 151 11.44 3.22 18.84
C ALA A 151 12.87 3.16 18.25
N GLY A 152 13.03 3.51 16.97
CA GLY A 152 14.29 3.45 16.23
C GLY A 152 14.94 4.81 15.93
N HIS A 153 14.53 5.89 16.61
CA HIS A 153 15.14 7.23 16.50
C HIS A 153 15.86 7.61 17.79
#